data_AF-A0AAW2SG95-F1
#
_entry.id   AF-A0AAW2SG95-F1
#
_cell.length_a   1.000
_cell.length_b   1.000
_cell.length_c   1.000
_cell.angle_alpha   90.00
_cell.angle_beta   90.00
_cell.angle_gamma   90.00
#
_symmetry.space_group_name_H-M   'P 1'
#
loop_
_entity.id
_entity.type
_entity.pdbx_description
1 polymer ?
#
loop_
_entity_poly.entity_id
_entity_poly.type
_entity_poly.pdbx_seq_one_letter_code
_entity_poly.pdbx_strand_id
1 'polypeptide(L)'
;MVKLLRANTISQQGVRAVLHVLIETCPCGRNRTKIVEAGAVLDLIEMELCNPEKKTTELIFCLLALLCSCADGRQQLLKHAAGIAMVAKRLLRVSAAVDDRALCIIESIARFSATREVVMEMLRVGAVSKLCMVLQADCAAYLKKKAREILRLHSNSWSNSPCIQVYLLTRYAR
;
A
#
# COMPACT_ATOMS: atom_id res chain seq x y z
N MET A 1 20.13 -11.21 -0.84
CA MET A 1 19.25 -10.51 0.13
C MET A 1 17.79 -10.80 -0.13
N VAL A 2 17.19 -10.42 -1.27
CA VAL A 2 15.76 -10.69 -1.54
C VAL A 2 15.39 -12.17 -1.43
N LYS A 3 16.20 -13.09 -1.97
CA LYS A 3 16.00 -14.55 -1.83
C LYS A 3 15.90 -15.04 -0.38
N LEU A 4 16.48 -14.31 0.58
CA LEU A 4 16.41 -14.66 2.00
C LEU A 4 15.00 -14.44 2.56
N LEU A 5 14.20 -13.53 2.00
CA LEU A 5 12.81 -13.33 2.41
C LEU A 5 11.93 -14.58 2.22
N ARG A 6 12.31 -15.45 1.26
CA ARG A 6 11.63 -16.73 0.96
C ARG A 6 12.15 -17.91 1.78
N ALA A 7 13.24 -17.76 2.52
CA ALA A 7 13.85 -18.87 3.23
C ALA A 7 13.13 -19.12 4.57
N ASN A 8 12.47 -20.27 4.69
CA ASN A 8 11.84 -20.72 5.95
C ASN A 8 12.82 -20.95 7.11
N THR A 9 14.13 -20.84 6.87
CA THR A 9 15.17 -21.06 7.86
C THR A 9 15.56 -19.80 8.65
N ILE A 10 15.02 -18.63 8.30
CA ILE A 10 15.42 -17.36 8.90
C ILE A 10 14.47 -16.98 10.03
N SER A 11 15.05 -16.60 11.18
CA SER A 11 14.28 -16.07 12.30
C SER A 11 13.58 -14.75 11.95
N GLN A 12 12.55 -14.39 12.71
CA GLN A 12 11.88 -13.09 12.56
C GLN A 12 12.86 -11.91 12.69
N GLN A 13 13.88 -12.04 13.54
CA GLN A 13 14.96 -11.05 13.66
C GLN A 13 15.79 -10.95 12.38
N GLY A 14 16.13 -12.09 11.78
CA GLY A 14 16.87 -12.13 10.51
C GLY A 14 16.07 -11.52 9.35
N VAL A 15 14.77 -11.80 9.27
CA VAL A 15 13.86 -11.17 8.29
C VAL A 15 13.89 -9.65 8.44
N ARG A 16 13.75 -9.15 9.67
CA ARG A 16 13.78 -7.70 9.94
C ARG A 16 15.13 -7.07 9.60
N ALA A 17 16.24 -7.74 9.90
CA ALA A 17 17.56 -7.29 9.51
C ALA A 17 17.69 -7.17 7.98
N VAL A 18 17.20 -8.15 7.23
CA VAL A 18 17.17 -8.10 5.76
C VAL A 18 16.31 -6.93 5.28
N LEU A 19 15.12 -6.72 5.84
CA LEU A 19 14.25 -5.60 5.48
C LEU A 19 14.94 -4.25 5.74
N HIS A 20 15.61 -4.08 6.88
CA HIS A 20 16.37 -2.86 7.17
C HIS A 20 17.45 -2.59 6.12
N VAL A 21 18.28 -3.59 5.79
CA VAL A 21 19.32 -3.42 4.77
C VAL A 21 18.73 -3.07 3.40
N LEU A 22 17.61 -3.70 3.03
CA LEU A 22 16.92 -3.38 1.78
C LEU A 22 16.38 -1.95 1.77
N ILE A 23 15.81 -1.48 2.88
CA ILE A 23 15.32 -0.09 3.02
C ILE A 23 16.46 0.91 2.89
N GLU A 24 17.57 0.71 3.60
CA GLU A 24 18.71 1.63 3.58
C GLU A 24 19.42 1.68 2.21
N THR A 25 19.40 0.58 1.46
CA THR A 25 20.06 0.50 0.15
C THR A 25 19.16 0.92 -1.01
N CYS A 26 17.83 0.93 -0.82
CA CYS A 26 16.84 1.23 -1.87
C CYS A 26 16.90 2.66 -2.45
N PRO A 27 17.23 3.74 -1.71
CA PRO A 27 17.30 5.10 -2.26
C PRO A 27 18.25 5.23 -3.46
N CYS A 28 19.28 4.38 -3.55
CA CYS A 28 20.09 4.28 -4.75
C CYS A 28 19.27 3.62 -5.88
N GLY A 29 18.95 4.39 -6.93
CA GLY A 29 18.04 3.94 -8.00
C GLY A 29 18.42 2.60 -8.64
N ARG A 30 19.72 2.33 -8.81
CA ARG A 30 20.22 1.03 -9.33
C ARG A 30 19.89 -0.14 -8.39
N ASN A 31 19.97 0.08 -7.09
CA ASN A 31 19.61 -0.95 -6.10
C ASN A 31 18.11 -1.18 -6.10
N ARG A 32 17.29 -0.11 -6.15
CA ARG A 32 15.83 -0.24 -6.24
C ARG A 32 15.43 -1.12 -7.42
N THR A 33 15.95 -0.86 -8.62
CA THR A 33 15.65 -1.67 -9.80
C THR A 33 16.02 -3.14 -9.57
N LYS A 34 17.22 -3.43 -9.05
CA LYS A 34 17.64 -4.80 -8.74
C LYS A 34 16.77 -5.49 -7.68
N ILE A 35 16.30 -4.75 -6.67
CA ILE A 35 15.41 -5.28 -5.63
C ILE A 35 14.05 -5.66 -6.23
N VAL A 36 13.50 -4.79 -7.09
CA VAL A 36 12.27 -5.07 -7.84
C VAL A 36 12.48 -6.28 -8.77
N GLU A 37 13.50 -6.28 -9.62
CA GLU A 37 13.82 -7.40 -10.53
C GLU A 37 13.97 -8.74 -9.81
N ALA A 38 14.48 -8.74 -8.58
CA ALA A 38 14.61 -9.94 -7.76
C ALA A 38 13.28 -10.48 -7.20
N GLY A 39 12.15 -9.81 -7.46
CA GLY A 39 10.80 -10.21 -7.07
C GLY A 39 10.38 -9.75 -5.67
N ALA A 40 11.08 -8.77 -5.08
CA ALA A 40 10.84 -8.37 -3.70
C ALA A 40 9.41 -7.88 -3.44
N VAL A 41 8.76 -7.22 -4.41
CA VAL A 41 7.40 -6.72 -4.23
C VAL A 41 6.42 -7.87 -3.97
N LEU A 42 6.53 -8.96 -4.74
CA LEU A 42 5.67 -10.13 -4.58
C LEU A 42 5.97 -10.84 -3.25
N ASP A 43 7.26 -11.05 -2.95
CA ASP A 43 7.70 -11.67 -1.68
C ASP A 43 7.15 -10.91 -0.46
N LEU A 44 7.18 -9.56 -0.49
CA LEU A 44 6.67 -8.70 0.57
C LEU A 44 5.14 -8.78 0.72
N ILE A 45 4.39 -8.92 -0.38
CA ILE A 45 2.94 -9.06 -0.32
C ILE A 45 2.58 -10.40 0.34
N GLU A 46 3.20 -11.49 -0.08
CA GLU A 46 2.97 -12.81 0.50
C GLU A 46 3.34 -12.86 1.99
N MET A 47 4.47 -12.26 2.37
CA MET A 47 4.84 -12.12 3.78
C MET A 47 3.79 -11.37 4.60
N GLU A 48 3.23 -10.29 4.06
CA GLU A 48 2.22 -9.50 4.75
C GLU A 48 0.87 -10.22 4.86
N LEU A 49 0.54 -11.09 3.90
CA LEU A 49 -0.64 -11.95 3.94
C LEU A 49 -0.57 -13.00 5.05
N CYS A 50 0.65 -13.40 5.47
CA CYS A 50 0.89 -14.27 6.62
C CYS A 50 0.68 -13.57 7.99
N ASN A 51 0.25 -12.31 8.02
CA ASN A 51 -0.01 -11.52 9.23
C ASN A 51 1.19 -11.44 10.19
N PRO A 52 2.29 -10.81 9.76
CA PRO A 52 3.48 -10.71 10.59
C PRO A 52 3.27 -9.74 11.77
N GLU A 53 4.24 -9.71 12.69
CA GLU A 53 4.20 -8.77 13.81
C GLU A 53 4.20 -7.31 13.33
N LYS A 54 3.63 -6.41 14.15
CA LYS A 54 3.52 -4.97 13.86
C LYS A 54 4.81 -4.35 13.31
N LYS A 55 5.94 -4.62 13.95
CA LYS A 55 7.25 -4.05 13.55
C LYS A 55 7.69 -4.55 12.17
N THR A 56 7.39 -5.79 11.83
CA THR A 56 7.68 -6.35 10.50
C THR A 56 6.77 -5.74 9.46
N THR A 57 5.47 -5.56 9.74
CA THR A 57 4.56 -4.83 8.83
C THR A 57 5.02 -3.40 8.57
N GLU A 58 5.47 -2.68 9.60
CA GLU A 58 6.01 -1.31 9.43
C GLU A 58 7.18 -1.28 8.44
N LEU A 59 8.10 -2.25 8.53
CA LEU A 59 9.23 -2.38 7.60
C LEU A 59 8.79 -2.79 6.20
N ILE A 60 7.86 -3.74 6.09
CA ILE A 60 7.31 -4.17 4.80
C ILE A 60 6.68 -2.98 4.07
N PHE A 61 5.85 -2.20 4.74
CA PHE A 61 5.19 -1.04 4.14
C PHE A 61 6.16 0.08 3.79
N CYS A 62 7.19 0.29 4.61
CA CYS A 62 8.26 1.22 4.29
C CYS A 62 8.96 0.83 2.98
N LEU A 63 9.38 -0.43 2.85
CA LEU A 63 10.05 -0.92 1.65
C LEU A 63 9.11 -0.92 0.43
N LEU A 64 7.88 -1.39 0.57
CA LEU A 64 6.88 -1.37 -0.52
C LEU A 64 6.64 0.04 -1.06
N ALA A 65 6.57 1.06 -0.18
CA ALA A 65 6.42 2.45 -0.60
C ALA A 65 7.63 2.94 -1.43
N LEU A 66 8.85 2.55 -1.04
CA LEU A 66 10.07 2.87 -1.80
C LEU A 66 10.11 2.16 -3.15
N LEU A 67 9.72 0.88 -3.21
CA LEU A 67 9.69 0.10 -4.45
C LEU A 67 8.59 0.60 -5.40
N CYS A 68 7.41 0.95 -4.88
CA CYS A 68 6.30 1.49 -5.68
C CYS A 68 6.50 2.95 -6.11
N SER A 69 7.64 3.57 -5.81
CA SER A 69 7.99 4.89 -6.31
C SER A 69 8.51 4.85 -7.76
N CYS A 70 8.74 3.68 -8.35
CA CYS A 70 9.07 3.50 -9.77
C CYS A 70 8.00 2.69 -10.52
N ALA A 71 8.03 2.73 -11.85
CA ALA A 71 7.04 2.05 -12.70
C ALA A 71 7.06 0.53 -12.52
N ASP A 72 8.25 -0.08 -12.51
CA ASP A 72 8.38 -1.55 -12.38
C ASP A 72 7.85 -2.06 -11.05
N GLY A 73 8.10 -1.33 -9.94
CA GLY A 73 7.59 -1.71 -8.62
C GLY A 73 6.07 -1.63 -8.55
N ARG A 74 5.46 -0.58 -9.12
CA ARG A 74 4.00 -0.49 -9.26
C ARG A 74 3.44 -1.64 -10.10
N GLN A 75 4.08 -1.93 -11.23
CA GLN A 75 3.65 -3.02 -12.11
C GLN A 75 3.70 -4.36 -11.38
N GLN A 76 4.73 -4.64 -10.58
CA GLN A 76 4.79 -5.89 -9.81
C GLN A 76 3.70 -5.96 -8.74
N LEU A 77 3.40 -4.86 -8.04
CA LEU A 77 2.30 -4.84 -7.08
C LEU A 77 0.97 -5.17 -7.74
N LEU A 78 0.71 -4.59 -8.92
CA LEU A 78 -0.51 -4.82 -9.71
C LEU A 78 -0.59 -6.21 -10.34
N LYS A 79 0.55 -6.90 -10.53
CA LYS A 79 0.57 -8.31 -10.98
C LYS A 79 0.09 -9.28 -9.90
N HIS A 80 0.14 -8.89 -8.63
CA HIS A 80 -0.32 -9.71 -7.52
C HIS A 80 -1.82 -9.48 -7.28
N ALA A 81 -2.63 -10.55 -7.36
CA ALA A 81 -4.10 -10.44 -7.24
C ALA A 81 -4.59 -9.81 -5.91
N ALA A 82 -3.81 -9.98 -4.83
CA ALA A 82 -4.10 -9.35 -3.54
C ALA A 82 -3.41 -7.99 -3.31
N GLY A 83 -2.66 -7.44 -4.28
CA GLY A 83 -1.75 -6.30 -4.06
C GLY A 83 -2.47 -5.06 -3.52
N ILE A 84 -3.47 -4.54 -4.25
CA ILE A 84 -4.24 -3.36 -3.83
C ILE A 84 -5.04 -3.67 -2.56
N ALA A 85 -5.69 -4.84 -2.52
CA ALA A 85 -6.53 -5.28 -1.41
C ALA A 85 -5.74 -5.32 -0.09
N MET A 86 -4.53 -5.87 -0.12
CA MET A 86 -3.64 -5.99 1.04
C MET A 86 -3.26 -4.61 1.57
N VAL A 87 -2.81 -3.70 0.71
CA VAL A 87 -2.41 -2.34 1.11
C VAL A 87 -3.59 -1.60 1.73
N ALA A 88 -4.76 -1.64 1.09
CA ALA A 88 -5.97 -1.01 1.61
C ALA A 88 -6.44 -1.63 2.94
N LYS A 89 -6.32 -2.95 3.10
CA LYS A 89 -6.74 -3.68 4.31
C LYS A 89 -5.99 -3.20 5.55
N ARG A 90 -4.73 -2.78 5.43
CA ARG A 90 -3.88 -2.36 6.56
C ARG A 90 -4.09 -0.92 7.01
N LEU A 91 -4.72 -0.07 6.20
CA LEU A 91 -5.11 1.29 6.60
C LEU A 91 -5.96 1.28 7.88
N LEU A 92 -5.54 2.11 8.83
CA LEU A 92 -6.11 2.36 10.15
C LEU A 92 -6.11 1.13 11.08
N ARG A 93 -5.26 0.13 10.80
CA ARG A 93 -5.25 -1.14 11.56
C ARG A 93 -3.94 -1.50 12.24
N VAL A 94 -2.84 -0.81 11.94
CA VAL A 94 -1.51 -1.22 12.40
C VAL A 94 -0.78 -0.09 13.14
N SER A 95 -0.46 1.00 12.42
CA SER A 95 0.14 2.21 13.00
C SER A 95 0.04 3.39 12.04
N ALA A 96 0.21 4.60 12.56
CA ALA A 96 0.26 5.81 11.76
C ALA A 96 1.37 5.78 10.68
N ALA A 97 2.49 5.09 10.96
CA ALA A 97 3.57 4.92 9.99
C ALA A 97 3.12 4.03 8.82
N VAL A 98 2.41 2.93 9.10
CA VAL A 98 1.81 2.09 8.05
C VAL A 98 0.76 2.86 7.26
N ASP A 99 -0.05 3.69 7.92
CA ASP A 99 -1.07 4.50 7.25
C ASP A 99 -0.47 5.48 6.24
N ASP A 100 0.60 6.20 6.62
CA ASP A 100 1.30 7.11 5.72
C ASP A 100 1.89 6.37 4.51
N ARG A 101 2.57 5.25 4.74
CA ARG A 101 3.18 4.45 3.68
C ARG A 101 2.14 3.80 2.76
N ALA A 102 1.05 3.29 3.32
CA ALA A 102 -0.07 2.73 2.57
C ALA A 102 -0.71 3.80 1.66
N LEU A 103 -0.95 5.00 2.18
CA LEU A 103 -1.46 6.11 1.37
C LEU A 103 -0.47 6.52 0.27
N CYS A 104 0.84 6.52 0.54
CA CYS A 104 1.85 6.77 -0.50
C CYS A 104 1.80 5.73 -1.63
N ILE A 105 1.65 4.44 -1.30
CA ILE A 105 1.51 3.38 -2.29
C ILE A 105 0.23 3.57 -3.12
N ILE A 106 -0.91 3.77 -2.45
CA ILE A 106 -2.21 3.96 -3.12
C ILE A 106 -2.18 5.21 -4.01
N GLU A 107 -1.60 6.32 -3.54
CA GLU A 107 -1.43 7.55 -4.31
C GLU A 107 -0.58 7.32 -5.56
N SER A 108 0.55 6.61 -5.41
CA SER A 108 1.45 6.30 -6.53
C SER A 108 0.73 5.48 -7.62
N ILE A 109 -0.06 4.47 -7.22
CA ILE A 109 -0.87 3.67 -8.14
C ILE A 109 -1.96 4.53 -8.80
N ALA A 110 -2.74 5.26 -8.00
CA ALA A 110 -3.84 6.10 -8.48
C ALA A 110 -3.38 7.22 -9.42
N ARG A 111 -2.16 7.75 -9.23
CA ARG A 111 -1.64 8.84 -10.07
C ARG A 111 -0.93 8.33 -11.32
N PHE A 112 -0.17 7.24 -11.23
CA PHE A 112 0.77 6.85 -12.28
C PHE A 112 0.48 5.48 -12.92
N SER A 113 -0.58 4.78 -12.50
CA SER A 113 -0.94 3.45 -13.01
C SER A 113 -2.46 3.22 -13.09
N ALA A 114 -3.24 4.30 -13.18
CA ALA A 114 -4.69 4.26 -13.17
C ALA A 114 -5.29 3.92 -14.55
N THR A 115 -5.16 2.65 -14.97
CA THR A 115 -6.02 2.12 -16.03
C THR A 115 -7.45 1.96 -15.51
N ARG A 116 -8.42 1.81 -16.40
CA ARG A 116 -9.83 1.57 -16.02
C ARG A 116 -9.94 0.35 -15.11
N GLU A 117 -9.22 -0.71 -15.42
CA GLU A 117 -9.21 -1.98 -14.69
C GLU A 117 -8.69 -1.78 -13.26
N VAL A 118 -7.58 -1.05 -13.09
CA VAL A 118 -6.99 -0.72 -11.78
C VAL A 118 -7.93 0.15 -10.95
N VAL A 119 -8.50 1.20 -11.54
CA VAL A 119 -9.43 2.11 -10.85
C VAL A 119 -10.68 1.36 -10.37
N MET A 120 -11.19 0.42 -11.17
CA MET A 120 -12.31 -0.44 -10.79
C MET A 120 -11.91 -1.49 -9.75
N GLU A 121 -10.71 -2.05 -9.82
CA GLU A 121 -10.19 -2.95 -8.78
C GLU A 121 -10.11 -2.25 -7.42
N MET A 122 -9.55 -1.04 -7.36
CA MET A 122 -9.49 -0.23 -6.14
C MET A 122 -10.87 -0.05 -5.50
N LEU A 123 -11.91 0.12 -6.32
CA LEU A 123 -13.29 0.18 -5.83
C LEU A 123 -13.75 -1.18 -5.29
N ARG A 124 -13.59 -2.26 -6.07
CA ARG A 124 -14.06 -3.62 -5.72
C ARG A 124 -13.42 -4.15 -4.43
N VAL A 125 -12.14 -3.90 -4.22
CA VAL A 125 -11.41 -4.37 -3.03
C VAL A 125 -11.57 -3.45 -1.82
N GLY A 126 -12.39 -2.39 -1.93
CA GLY A 126 -12.73 -1.49 -0.83
C GLY A 126 -11.65 -0.46 -0.50
N ALA A 127 -10.66 -0.23 -1.38
CA ALA A 127 -9.64 0.80 -1.16
C ALA A 127 -10.27 2.20 -1.09
N VAL A 128 -11.29 2.46 -1.91
CA VAL A 128 -11.97 3.77 -1.89
C VAL A 128 -12.73 3.98 -0.59
N SER A 129 -13.46 2.97 -0.10
CA SER A 129 -14.11 3.02 1.22
C SER A 129 -13.10 3.26 2.35
N LYS A 130 -11.92 2.65 2.28
CA LYS A 130 -10.82 2.88 3.24
C LYS A 130 -10.25 4.29 3.19
N LEU A 131 -10.07 4.88 2.00
CA LEU A 131 -9.68 6.28 1.87
C LEU A 131 -10.72 7.21 2.49
N CYS A 132 -12.00 6.91 2.29
CA CYS A 132 -13.05 7.67 2.94
C CYS A 132 -12.97 7.50 4.46
N MET A 133 -12.74 6.28 5.00
CA MET A 133 -12.48 5.98 6.42
C MET A 133 -11.39 6.87 7.03
N VAL A 134 -10.28 7.08 6.30
CA VAL A 134 -9.21 7.99 6.74
C VAL A 134 -9.72 9.42 6.94
N LEU A 135 -10.68 9.90 6.14
CA LEU A 135 -11.24 11.25 6.30
C LEU A 135 -12.05 11.43 7.60
N GLN A 136 -12.69 10.36 8.10
CA GLN A 136 -13.49 10.41 9.34
C GLN A 136 -12.68 9.98 10.57
N ALA A 137 -11.58 9.25 10.40
CA ALA A 137 -10.76 8.77 11.50
C ALA A 137 -10.13 9.92 12.30
N ASP A 138 -9.83 9.68 13.57
CA ASP A 138 -8.97 10.57 14.36
C ASP A 138 -7.50 10.30 14.01
N CYS A 139 -7.00 10.98 12.98
CA CYS A 139 -5.64 10.85 12.46
C CYS A 139 -5.09 12.21 12.01
N ALA A 140 -3.79 12.24 11.77
CA ALA A 140 -3.08 13.47 11.40
C ALA A 140 -3.69 14.14 10.16
N ALA A 141 -3.82 15.47 10.20
CA ALA A 141 -4.47 16.25 9.15
C ALA A 141 -3.86 16.05 7.76
N TYR A 142 -2.54 15.84 7.67
CA TYR A 142 -1.86 15.60 6.40
C TYR A 142 -2.29 14.28 5.74
N LEU A 143 -2.59 13.23 6.52
CA LEU A 143 -3.11 11.95 6.00
C LEU A 143 -4.50 12.15 5.41
N LYS A 144 -5.37 12.92 6.10
CA LYS A 144 -6.70 13.29 5.59
C LYS A 144 -6.61 14.09 4.30
N LYS A 145 -5.66 15.03 4.22
CA LYS A 145 -5.40 15.81 2.99
C LYS A 145 -5.00 14.89 1.84
N LYS A 146 -4.01 14.01 2.05
CA LYS A 146 -3.55 13.04 1.05
C LYS A 146 -4.68 12.11 0.59
N ALA A 147 -5.46 11.54 1.51
CA ALA A 147 -6.60 10.69 1.17
C ALA A 147 -7.65 11.42 0.31
N ARG A 148 -7.92 12.70 0.63
CA ARG A 148 -8.82 13.55 -0.17
C ARG A 148 -8.29 13.81 -1.58
N GLU A 149 -6.99 14.04 -1.72
CA GLU A 149 -6.35 14.24 -3.02
C GLU A 149 -6.42 12.98 -3.88
N ILE A 150 -6.19 11.79 -3.29
CA ILE A 150 -6.37 10.51 -3.99
C ILE A 150 -7.82 10.36 -4.47
N LEU A 151 -8.81 10.61 -3.61
CA LEU A 151 -10.22 10.53 -3.94
C LEU A 151 -10.62 11.42 -5.12
N ARG A 152 -9.97 12.58 -5.26
CA ARG A 152 -10.22 13.53 -6.35
C ARG A 152 -9.66 13.08 -7.70
N LEU A 153 -8.63 12.24 -7.74
CA LEU A 153 -8.02 11.79 -9.00
C LEU A 153 -9.02 11.05 -9.91
N HIS A 154 -9.93 10.28 -9.31
CA HIS A 154 -10.87 9.41 -10.03
C HIS A 154 -12.32 9.59 -9.59
N SER A 155 -12.68 10.81 -9.15
CA SER A 155 -14.01 11.10 -8.59
C SER A 155 -15.15 10.70 -9.52
N ASN A 156 -15.01 10.92 -10.83
CA ASN A 156 -16.03 10.59 -11.82
C ASN A 156 -16.26 9.07 -11.96
N SER A 157 -15.21 8.28 -11.79
CA SER A 157 -15.28 6.81 -11.86
C SER A 157 -15.89 6.21 -10.59
N TRP A 158 -15.75 6.91 -9.46
CA TRP A 158 -16.12 6.42 -8.14
C TRP A 158 -17.46 6.96 -7.63
N SER A 159 -17.87 8.16 -8.05
CA SER A 159 -19.07 8.87 -7.56
C SER A 159 -20.39 8.11 -7.76
N ASN A 160 -20.47 7.26 -8.78
CA ASN A 160 -21.65 6.46 -9.09
C ASN A 160 -21.70 5.12 -8.35
N SER A 161 -20.73 4.85 -7.47
CA SER A 161 -20.70 3.59 -6.72
C SER A 161 -21.58 3.66 -5.46
N PRO A 162 -22.54 2.73 -5.30
CA PRO A 162 -23.34 2.62 -4.07
C PRO A 162 -22.48 2.50 -2.81
N CYS A 163 -21.32 1.82 -2.91
CA CYS A 163 -20.38 1.60 -1.81
C CYS A 163 -19.77 2.89 -1.24
N ILE A 164 -19.74 3.96 -2.04
CA ILE A 164 -19.21 5.28 -1.64
C ILE A 164 -20.35 6.17 -1.14
N GLN A 165 -21.53 6.07 -1.74
CA GLN A 165 -22.71 6.80 -1.28
C GLN A 165 -23.04 6.48 0.18
N VAL A 166 -23.02 5.20 0.58
CA VAL A 166 -23.24 4.80 1.99
C VAL A 166 -22.28 5.54 2.93
N TYR A 167 -21.02 5.68 2.55
CA TYR A 167 -20.02 6.34 3.39
C TYR A 167 -20.12 7.88 3.37
N LEU A 168 -20.48 8.48 2.23
CA LEU A 168 -20.73 9.91 2.15
C LEU A 168 -21.98 10.31 2.95
N LEU A 169 -23.00 9.44 2.99
CA LEU A 169 -24.22 9.66 3.75
C LEU A 169 -23.99 9.60 5.27
N THR A 170 -23.12 8.72 5.76
CA THR A 170 -22.77 8.70 7.21
C THR A 170 -21.99 9.94 7.66
N ARG A 171 -21.42 10.73 6.74
CA ARG A 171 -20.78 12.02 7.05
C ARG A 171 -21.77 13.11 7.51
N TYR A 172 -23.04 13.01 7.11
CA TYR A 172 -24.08 13.98 7.46
C TYR A 172 -25.01 13.50 8.59
N ALA A 173 -24.79 12.30 9.12
CA ALA A 173 -25.47 11.80 10.30
C ALA A 173 -24.70 12.20 11.57
N ARG A 174 -24.68 13.50 11.89
CA ARG A 174 -24.56 14.11 13.22
C ARG A 174 -24.43 15.62 13.09
#